data_AF-A0A6A4IV09-F1
#
_entry.id   AF-A0A6A4IV09-F1
#
_cell.length_a   1.000
_cell.length_b   1.000
_cell.length_c   1.000
_cell.angle_alpha   90.00
_cell.angle_beta   90.00
_cell.angle_gamma   90.00
#
_symmetry.space_group_name_H-M   'P 1'
#
loop_
_entity.id
_entity.type
_entity.pdbx_description
1 polymer ?
#
loop_
_entity_poly.entity_id
_entity_poly.type
_entity_poly.pdbx_seq_one_letter_code
_entity_poly.pdbx_strand_id
1 'polypeptide(L)' 'MDQTLAYVGECGTYQNLVLYLVLLPCVLPCGFHAYAQLFMSSTPKHFCRPPDALAHLHPVVASNLR' A
#
# COMPACT_ATOMS: atom_id res chain seq x y z
N MET A 1 -5.31 -29.46 -1.39
CA MET A 1 -4.80 -28.29 -2.13
C MET A 1 -3.68 -28.64 -3.11
N ASP A 2 -2.99 -29.77 -2.96
CA ASP A 2 -1.92 -30.19 -3.90
C ASP A 2 -2.42 -30.99 -5.13
N GLN A 3 -3.48 -31.79 -4.96
CA GLN A 3 -4.00 -32.64 -6.03
C GLN A 3 -4.61 -31.88 -7.22
N THR A 4 -5.03 -30.64 -7.02
CA THR A 4 -5.58 -29.79 -8.09
C THR A 4 -4.51 -29.30 -9.07
N LEU A 5 -3.25 -29.15 -8.64
CA LEU A 5 -2.13 -28.79 -9.52
C LEU A 5 -1.68 -29.96 -10.39
N ALA A 6 -1.71 -31.19 -9.85
CA ALA A 6 -1.37 -32.39 -10.61
C ALA A 6 -2.34 -32.65 -11.79
N TYR A 7 -3.61 -32.24 -11.67
CA TYR A 7 -4.62 -32.37 -12.73
C TYR A 7 -4.47 -31.33 -13.86
N VAL A 8 -3.97 -30.14 -13.55
CA VAL A 8 -3.80 -29.03 -14.52
C VAL A 8 -2.55 -29.22 -15.39
N GLY A 9 -1.62 -30.09 -14.99
CA GLY A 9 -0.34 -30.30 -15.69
C GLY A 9 0.65 -29.16 -15.48
N GLU A 10 1.85 -29.28 -16.06
CA GLU A 10 2.86 -28.21 -16.01
C GLU A 10 2.35 -26.95 -16.72
N CYS A 11 2.58 -25.76 -16.14
CA CYS A 11 2.19 -24.49 -16.76
C CYS A 11 2.83 -24.36 -18.14
N GLY A 12 2.01 -24.48 -19.19
CA GLY A 12 2.47 -24.34 -20.57
C GLY A 12 3.02 -22.94 -20.85
N THR A 13 3.81 -22.80 -21.92
CA THR A 13 4.46 -21.53 -22.30
C THR A 13 3.50 -20.35 -22.37
N TYR A 14 2.27 -20.59 -22.85
CA TYR A 14 1.22 -19.56 -22.89
C TYR A 14 0.78 -19.12 -21.51
N GLN A 15 0.59 -20.06 -20.58
CA GLN A 15 0.17 -19.76 -19.21
C GLN A 15 1.23 -18.96 -18.46
N ASN A 16 2.50 -19.31 -18.66
CA ASN A 16 3.64 -18.55 -18.13
C ASN A 16 3.72 -17.15 -18.75
N LEU A 17 3.55 -17.01 -20.06
CA LEU A 17 3.52 -15.69 -20.73
C LEU A 17 2.41 -14.79 -20.17
N VAL A 18 1.21 -15.32 -19.96
CA VAL A 18 0.10 -14.56 -19.37
C VAL A 18 0.40 -14.18 -17.90
N LEU A 19 0.98 -15.10 -17.12
CA LEU A 19 1.42 -14.82 -15.76
C LEU A 19 2.46 -13.69 -15.70
N TYR A 20 3.48 -13.74 -16.56
CA TYR A 20 4.57 -12.77 -16.57
C TYR A 20 4.21 -11.43 -17.21
N LEU A 21 3.50 -11.43 -18.33
CA LEU A 21 3.23 -10.21 -19.12
C LEU A 21 1.92 -9.52 -18.77
N VAL A 22 0.99 -10.22 -18.12
CA VAL A 22 -0.35 -9.67 -17.80
C VAL A 22 -0.56 -9.64 -16.29
N LEU A 23 -0.46 -10.78 -15.62
CA LEU A 23 -0.83 -10.88 -14.21
C LEU A 23 0.15 -10.11 -13.30
N LEU A 24 1.45 -10.33 -13.47
CA LEU A 24 2.49 -9.64 -12.70
C LEU A 24 2.42 -8.11 -12.81
N PRO A 25 2.42 -7.50 -14.02
CA PRO A 25 2.37 -6.05 -14.14
C PRO A 25 1.03 -5.43 -13.70
N CYS A 26 -0.08 -6.19 -13.67
CA CYS A 26 -1.34 -5.71 -13.08
C CYS A 26 -1.36 -5.82 -11.55
N VAL A 27 -0.83 -6.90 -10.99
CA VAL A 27 -0.92 -7.19 -9.54
C VAL A 27 0.15 -6.42 -8.75
N LEU A 28 1.32 -6.19 -9.33
CA LEU A 28 2.38 -5.38 -8.70
C LEU A 28 1.89 -3.96 -8.32
N PRO A 29 1.35 -3.12 -9.22
CA PRO A 29 0.89 -1.78 -8.85
C PRO A 29 -0.22 -1.82 -7.78
N CYS A 30 -1.13 -2.80 -7.83
CA CYS A 30 -2.14 -2.98 -6.79
C CYS A 30 -1.52 -3.34 -5.42
N GLY A 31 -0.55 -4.27 -5.41
CA GLY A 31 0.16 -4.68 -4.20
C GLY A 31 1.00 -3.54 -3.62
N PHE A 32 1.71 -2.79 -4.47
CA PHE A 32 2.49 -1.62 -4.06
C PHE A 32 1.61 -0.50 -3.52
N HIS A 33 0.43 -0.27 -4.11
CA HIS A 33 -0.52 0.72 -3.61
C HIS A 33 -1.01 0.39 -2.20
N ALA A 34 -1.42 -0.86 -1.95
CA ALA A 34 -1.83 -1.31 -0.62
C ALA A 34 -0.66 -1.30 0.38
N TYR A 35 0.56 -1.63 -0.08
CA TYR A 35 1.75 -1.60 0.75
C TYR A 35 2.11 -0.16 1.18
N ALA A 36 1.97 0.83 0.30
CA ALA A 36 2.18 2.23 0.65
C ALA A 36 1.24 2.70 1.77
N GLN A 37 0.00 2.19 1.81
CA GLN A 37 -0.95 2.48 2.89
C GLN A 37 -0.46 1.97 4.25
N LEU A 38 0.27 0.84 4.31
CA LEU A 38 0.88 0.35 5.56
C LEU A 38 1.95 1.28 6.10
N PHE A 39 2.69 2.00 5.24
CA PHE A 39 3.66 3.00 5.70
C PHE A 39 2.97 4.32 6.08
N MET A 40 1.95 4.73 5.33
CA MET A 40 1.16 5.93 5.63
C MET A 40 0.26 5.79 6.86
N SER A 41 -0.08 4.56 7.28
CA SER A 41 -0.85 4.32 8.50
C SER A 41 -0.05 4.61 9.77
N SER A 42 1.28 4.70 9.66
CA SER A 42 2.11 5.18 10.76
C SER A 42 1.95 6.70 10.89
N THR A 43 1.16 7.13 11.88
CA THR A 43 1.11 8.54 12.26
C THR A 43 2.43 8.92 12.93
N PRO A 44 3.20 9.86 12.39
CA PRO A 44 4.48 10.20 12.97
C PRO A 44 4.29 10.94 14.30
N LYS A 45 5.21 10.75 15.25
CA LYS A 45 5.15 11.36 16.59
C LYS A 45 5.32 12.89 16.58
N HIS A 46 5.71 13.47 15.45
CA HIS A 46 5.90 14.90 15.29
C HIS A 46 4.62 15.57 14.77
N PHE A 47 4.23 16.67 15.40
CA PHE A 47 3.17 17.52 14.91
C PHE A 47 3.74 18.47 13.85
N CYS A 48 3.04 18.62 12.72
CA CYS A 48 3.36 19.66 11.76
C CYS A 48 3.24 21.03 12.45
N ARG A 49 4.04 22.01 11.99
CA ARG A 49 3.91 23.40 12.45
C ARG A 49 2.46 23.86 12.22
N PRO A 50 1.78 24.40 13.24
CA PRO A 50 0.42 24.90 13.07
C PRO A 50 0.38 26.04 12.04
N PRO A 51 -0.72 26.21 11.29
CA PRO A 51 -0.87 27.31 10.35
C PRO A 51 -0.79 28.66 11.09
N ASP A 52 -0.34 29.71 10.41
CA ASP A 52 -0.11 31.02 11.04
C ASP A 52 -1.38 31.62 11.68
N ALA A 53 -2.57 31.21 11.22
CA ALA A 53 -3.85 31.55 11.85
C ALA A 53 -3.95 31.08 13.33
N LEU A 54 -3.25 30.01 13.70
CA LEU A 54 -3.17 29.47 15.07
C LEU A 54 -1.87 29.85 15.80
N ALA A 55 -1.04 30.73 15.23
CA ALA A 55 0.24 31.13 15.85
C ALA A 55 0.11 31.80 17.23
N HIS A 56 -1.08 32.31 17.55
CA HIS A 56 -1.40 32.93 18.83
C HIS A 56 -1.81 31.91 19.91
N LEU A 57 -2.04 30.63 19.54
CA LEU A 57 -2.37 29.56 20.47
C LEU A 57 -1.10 28.83 20.94
N HIS A 58 -1.12 28.37 22.19
CA HIS A 58 -0.07 27.48 22.70
C HIS A 58 -0.02 26.19 21.85
N PRO A 59 1.18 25.68 21.47
CA PRO A 59 1.34 24.59 20.51
C PRO A 59 0.57 23.31 20.86
N VAL A 60 0.40 23.02 22.16
CA VAL A 60 -0.41 21.89 22.65
C VAL A 60 -1.90 22.06 22.34
N VAL A 61 -2.44 23.27 22.42
CA VAL A 61 -3.87 23.49 22.14
C VAL A 61 -4.12 23.39 20.64
N ALA A 62 -3.22 23.94 19.83
CA ALA A 62 -3.30 23.86 18.37
C ALA A 62 -3.24 22.41 17.84
N SER A 63 -2.51 21.50 18.52
CA SER A 63 -2.43 20.09 18.10
C SER A 63 -3.68 19.25 18.41
N ASN A 64 -4.55 19.68 19.33
CA ASN A 64 -5.74 18.93 19.74
C ASN A 64 -7.01 19.26 18.92
N LEU A 65 -6.93 20.21 17.98
CA LEU A 65 -8.07 20.69 17.17
C LEU A 65 -8.24 19.97 15.82
N ARG A 66 -7.53 18.85 15.60
CA ARG A 66 -7.50 18.10 14.34
C ARG A 66 -8.40 16.86 14.38
#